data_AF-A0AAE9IXH8-F1
#
_entry.id   AF-A0AAE9IXH8-F1
#
_cell.length_a   1.000
_cell.length_b   1.000
_cell.length_c   1.000
_cell.angle_alpha   90.00
_cell.angle_beta   90.00
_cell.angle_gamma   90.00
#
_symmetry.space_group_name_H-M   'P 1'
#
loop_
_entity.id
_entity.type
_entity.pdbx_description
1 polymer ?
#
loop_
_entity_poly.entity_id
_entity_poly.type
_entity_poly.pdbx_seq_one_letter_code
_entity_poly.pdbx_strand_id
1 'polypeptide(L)'
;MEHKQFFYENMETVLTYMEPSCRFNLALKIPWIRKAEKEVPLHIDRLELYDNRLVINRTEYSMRVWRKCQANVGLYNGEVDDDVGKYGSKIDVDETIEPGDIKLGDRGSLLSSRRPNYECPERRA
;
A
#
# COMPACT_ATOMS: atom_id res chain seq x y z
N MET A 1 25.62 24.93 -16.72
CA MET A 1 25.17 23.53 -16.88
C MET A 1 25.85 22.59 -15.89
N GLU A 2 27.13 22.80 -15.55
CA GLU A 2 27.90 21.92 -14.65
C GLU A 2 27.35 21.78 -13.21
N HIS A 3 26.88 22.86 -12.58
CA HIS A 3 26.35 22.80 -11.20
C HIS A 3 25.13 21.89 -11.04
N LYS A 4 24.31 21.78 -12.09
CA LYS A 4 23.12 20.92 -12.07
C LYS A 4 23.53 19.46 -12.21
N GLN A 5 24.46 19.15 -13.12
CA GLN A 5 24.99 17.80 -13.32
C GLN A 5 25.62 17.24 -12.03
N PHE A 6 26.53 18.01 -11.41
CA PHE A 6 27.21 17.64 -10.17
C PHE A 6 26.24 17.43 -9.00
N PHE A 7 25.17 18.24 -8.93
CA PHE A 7 24.14 18.09 -7.91
C PHE A 7 23.33 16.79 -8.10
N TYR A 8 22.99 16.42 -9.34
CA TYR A 8 22.27 15.18 -9.62
C TYR A 8 23.13 13.94 -9.37
N GLU A 9 24.38 13.92 -9.82
CA GLU A 9 25.31 12.78 -9.60
C GLU A 9 25.57 12.53 -8.11
N ASN A 10 25.75 13.59 -7.32
CA ASN A 10 25.91 13.47 -5.87
C ASN A 10 24.62 12.99 -5.20
N MET A 11 23.46 13.43 -5.70
CA MET A 11 22.17 13.04 -5.18
C MET A 11 21.87 11.56 -5.46
N GLU A 12 22.16 11.06 -6.65
CA GLU A 12 22.04 9.64 -6.99
C GLU A 12 22.93 8.77 -6.11
N THR A 13 24.17 9.22 -5.86
CA THR A 13 25.10 8.55 -4.95
C THR A 13 24.52 8.49 -3.54
N VAL A 14 24.02 9.61 -3.02
CA VAL A 14 23.41 9.67 -1.69
C VAL A 14 22.18 8.74 -1.59
N LEU A 15 21.33 8.73 -2.62
CA LEU A 15 20.14 7.87 -2.67
C LEU A 15 20.50 6.37 -2.74
N THR A 16 21.61 6.01 -3.38
CA THR A 16 22.06 4.62 -3.50
C THR A 16 22.39 3.99 -2.15
N TYR A 17 23.01 4.76 -1.24
CA TYR A 17 23.39 4.29 0.10
C TYR A 17 22.35 4.55 1.19
N MET A 18 21.22 5.17 0.83
CA MET A 18 20.17 5.53 1.78
C MET A 18 19.23 4.35 2.01
N GLU A 19 18.82 4.17 3.27
CA GLU A 19 17.86 3.13 3.64
C GLU A 19 16.50 3.36 2.90
N PRO A 20 15.85 2.29 2.40
CA PRO A 20 14.62 2.40 1.61
C PRO A 20 13.52 3.27 2.23
N SER A 21 13.26 3.15 3.54
CA SER A 21 12.24 3.96 4.21
C SER A 21 12.57 5.45 4.23
N CYS A 22 13.84 5.81 4.34
CA CYS A 22 14.28 7.20 4.19
C CYS A 22 14.03 7.71 2.77
N ARG A 23 14.34 6.92 1.74
CA ARG A 23 14.12 7.29 0.33
C ARG A 23 12.65 7.52 0.04
N PHE A 24 11.77 6.63 0.47
CA PHE A 24 10.33 6.77 0.25
C PHE A 24 9.79 8.03 0.94
N ASN A 25 10.19 8.28 2.19
CA ASN A 25 9.81 9.50 2.90
C ASN A 25 10.31 10.77 2.21
N LEU A 26 11.54 10.76 1.69
CA LEU A 26 12.12 11.88 0.97
C LEU A 26 11.37 12.15 -0.33
N ALA A 27 11.11 11.11 -1.14
CA ALA A 27 10.37 11.18 -2.39
C ALA A 27 8.91 11.63 -2.19
N LEU A 28 8.28 11.24 -1.08
CA LEU A 28 6.94 11.70 -0.71
C LEU A 28 6.92 13.21 -0.41
N LYS A 29 7.87 13.69 0.39
CA LYS A 29 7.95 15.10 0.82
C LYS A 29 8.53 16.04 -0.24
N ILE A 30 9.38 15.52 -1.12
CA ILE A 30 10.12 16.31 -2.12
C ILE A 30 9.88 15.73 -3.52
N PRO A 31 8.79 16.14 -4.21
CA PRO A 31 8.38 15.48 -5.45
C PRO A 31 9.40 15.55 -6.58
N TRP A 32 10.22 16.60 -6.67
CA TRP A 32 11.22 16.76 -7.73
C TRP A 32 12.36 15.73 -7.63
N ILE A 33 12.56 15.11 -6.46
CA ILE A 33 13.57 14.06 -6.23
C ILE A 33 13.13 12.70 -6.78
N ARG A 34 11.83 12.48 -6.98
CA ARG A 34 11.26 11.18 -7.39
C ARG A 34 11.88 10.61 -8.66
N LYS A 35 12.31 11.47 -9.60
CA LYS A 35 12.93 11.01 -10.84
C LYS A 35 14.26 10.31 -10.55
N ALA A 36 15.17 11.00 -9.87
CA ALA A 36 16.46 10.43 -9.48
C ALA A 36 16.30 9.24 -8.52
N GLU A 37 15.34 9.29 -7.60
CA GLU A 37 15.04 8.17 -6.70
C GLU A 37 14.61 6.91 -7.45
N LYS A 38 13.85 7.03 -8.54
CA LYS A 38 13.46 5.88 -9.38
C LYS A 38 14.54 5.39 -10.33
N GLU A 39 15.50 6.25 -10.68
CA GLU A 39 16.60 5.90 -11.60
C GLU A 39 17.70 5.11 -10.87
N VAL A 40 17.89 5.32 -9.57
CA VAL A 40 18.89 4.59 -8.79
C VAL A 40 18.32 3.28 -8.21
N PRO A 41 19.08 2.17 -8.27
CA PRO A 41 18.66 0.89 -7.68
C PRO A 41 18.30 1.02 -6.20
N LEU A 42 17.30 0.26 -5.77
CA LEU A 42 16.91 0.14 -4.36
C LEU A 42 17.50 -1.15 -3.80
N HIS A 43 18.34 -1.05 -2.78
CA HIS A 43 18.93 -2.22 -2.11
C HIS A 43 18.02 -2.67 -0.97
N ILE A 44 17.49 -3.88 -1.09
CA ILE A 44 16.55 -4.48 -0.13
C ILE A 44 17.17 -5.78 0.38
N ASP A 45 17.38 -5.87 1.69
CA ASP A 45 17.90 -7.06 2.37
C ASP A 45 16.78 -8.07 2.67
N ARG A 46 15.58 -7.56 2.96
CA ARG A 46 14.39 -8.37 3.27
C ARG A 46 13.16 -7.77 2.61
N LEU A 47 12.45 -8.59 1.84
CA LEU A 47 11.17 -8.24 1.25
C LEU A 47 10.14 -9.30 1.67
N GLU A 48 9.06 -8.85 2.31
CA GLU A 48 7.90 -9.69 2.59
C GLU A 48 6.65 -9.02 2.05
N LEU A 49 5.84 -9.81 1.35
CA LEU A 49 4.60 -9.38 0.74
C LEU A 49 3.46 -10.10 1.44
N TYR A 50 2.47 -9.34 1.89
CA TYR A 50 1.23 -9.83 2.47
C TYR A 50 0.06 -9.13 1.76
N ASP A 51 -1.16 -9.64 1.96
CA ASP A 51 -2.37 -9.13 1.30
C ASP A 51 -2.57 -7.61 1.48
N ASN A 52 -2.37 -7.09 2.69
CA ASN A 52 -2.62 -5.69 3.04
C ASN A 52 -1.36 -4.92 3.50
N ARG A 53 -0.18 -5.53 3.44
CA ARG A 53 1.06 -4.90 3.91
C ARG A 53 2.28 -5.44 3.18
N LEU A 54 3.34 -4.65 3.17
CA LEU A 54 4.66 -5.07 2.73
C LEU A 54 5.70 -4.70 3.78
N VAL A 55 6.70 -5.56 3.96
CA VAL A 55 7.84 -5.29 4.84
C VAL A 55 9.08 -5.15 3.97
N ILE A 56 9.73 -3.99 4.03
CA ILE A 56 11.02 -3.75 3.39
C ILE A 56 12.05 -3.54 4.50
N ASN A 57 13.06 -4.40 4.53
CA ASN A 57 14.07 -4.47 5.57
C ASN A 57 13.46 -4.65 6.97
N ARG A 58 13.31 -3.55 7.71
CA ARG A 58 12.74 -3.51 9.07
C ARG A 58 11.50 -2.62 9.17
N THR A 59 11.05 -2.07 8.04
CA THR A 59 9.92 -1.14 8.00
C THR A 59 8.72 -1.81 7.36
N GLU A 60 7.61 -1.86 8.11
CA GLU A 60 6.31 -2.35 7.64
C GLU A 60 5.48 -1.18 7.09
N TYR A 61 4.93 -1.36 5.90
CA TYR A 61 3.98 -0.46 5.27
C TYR A 61 2.66 -1.19 5.12
N SER A 62 1.65 -0.78 5.87
CA SER A 62 0.31 -1.36 5.82
C SER A 62 -0.67 -0.42 5.13
N MET A 63 -1.54 -0.97 4.31
CA MET A 63 -2.68 -0.29 3.74
C MET A 63 -3.96 -0.81 4.41
N ARG A 64 -4.83 0.12 4.83
CA ARG A 64 -6.11 -0.19 5.47
C ARG A 64 -7.18 0.74 4.93
N VAL A 65 -8.41 0.26 4.87
CA VAL A 65 -9.56 1.08 4.49
C VAL A 65 -10.22 1.61 5.76
N TRP A 66 -10.33 2.94 5.85
CA TRP A 66 -11.11 3.60 6.89
C TRP A 66 -12.57 3.72 6.46
N ARG A 67 -13.49 3.04 7.17
CA ARG A 67 -14.92 3.13 6.90
C ARG A 67 -15.56 4.22 7.75
N LYS A 68 -16.31 5.11 7.11
CA LYS A 68 -17.07 6.17 7.79
C LYS A 68 -18.24 5.62 8.62
N CYS A 69 -18.91 4.55 8.16
CA CYS A 69 -19.89 3.84 8.98
C CYS A 69 -19.19 2.69 9.71
N GLN A 70 -19.42 2.58 11.01
CA GLN A 70 -18.99 1.43 11.79
C GLN A 70 -20.01 0.30 11.58
N ALA A 71 -19.65 -0.73 10.83
CA ALA A 71 -20.33 -2.01 11.01
C ALA A 71 -19.89 -2.56 12.38
N ASN A 72 -20.80 -3.11 13.17
CA ASN A 72 -20.55 -3.62 14.53
C ASN A 72 -19.61 -4.85 14.59
N VAL A 73 -18.73 -5.06 13.60
CA VAL A 73 -18.04 -6.33 13.36
C VAL A 73 -16.59 -6.18 12.84
N GLY A 74 -15.98 -4.99 12.88
CA GLY A 74 -14.61 -4.78 12.38
C GLY A 74 -13.67 -4.22 13.44
N LEU A 75 -12.46 -4.80 13.53
CA LEU A 75 -11.35 -4.39 14.39
C LEU A 75 -11.25 -2.86 14.51
N TYR A 76 -11.27 -2.36 15.75
CA TYR A 76 -11.02 -0.97 16.16
C TYR A 76 -11.50 0.14 15.19
N ASN A 77 -12.57 0.84 15.57
CA ASN A 77 -12.93 2.17 15.06
C ASN A 77 -13.26 2.31 13.55
N GLY A 78 -13.47 1.20 12.82
CA GLY A 78 -13.91 1.24 11.41
C GLY A 78 -12.81 0.98 10.38
N GLU A 79 -11.61 0.59 10.81
CA GLU A 79 -10.58 0.08 9.91
C GLU A 79 -10.89 -1.34 9.45
N VAL A 80 -10.67 -1.62 8.17
CA VAL A 80 -10.68 -2.98 7.64
C VAL A 80 -9.46 -3.21 6.75
N ASP A 81 -8.97 -4.44 6.77
CA ASP A 81 -7.85 -4.90 5.95
C ASP A 81 -8.33 -5.40 4.57
N ASP A 82 -9.64 -5.54 4.37
CA ASP A 82 -10.25 -6.03 3.14
C ASP A 82 -10.56 -4.91 2.14
N ASP A 83 -10.37 -5.19 0.86
CA ASP A 83 -10.92 -4.37 -0.22
C ASP A 83 -12.45 -4.30 -0.14
N VAL A 84 -12.97 -3.10 -0.39
CA VAL A 84 -14.41 -2.82 -0.33
C VAL A 84 -14.95 -2.33 -1.64
N GLY A 85 -16.10 -2.89 -2.03
CA GLY A 85 -16.84 -2.42 -3.20
C GLY A 85 -17.47 -1.07 -2.92
N LYS A 86 -18.08 -0.49 -3.96
CA LYS A 86 -18.83 0.79 -3.90
C LYS A 86 -19.89 0.87 -2.78
N TYR A 87 -20.35 -0.27 -2.28
CA TYR A 87 -21.34 -0.37 -1.19
C TYR A 87 -20.72 -0.69 0.18
N GLY A 88 -19.39 -0.66 0.32
CA GLY A 88 -18.70 -0.92 1.60
C GLY A 88 -18.66 -2.40 2.03
N SER A 89 -19.12 -3.30 1.16
CA SER A 89 -19.01 -4.76 1.36
C SER A 89 -17.65 -5.28 0.91
N LYS A 90 -17.14 -6.34 1.55
CA LYS A 90 -15.90 -7.00 1.15
C LYS A 90 -16.05 -7.50 -0.30
N ILE A 91 -15.04 -7.23 -1.12
CA ILE A 91 -14.97 -7.76 -2.49
C ILE A 91 -14.43 -9.19 -2.43
N ASP A 92 -15.04 -10.10 -3.20
CA ASP A 92 -14.38 -11.36 -3.50
C ASP A 92 -13.47 -11.18 -4.72
N VAL A 93 -12.16 -11.14 -4.47
CA VAL A 93 -11.15 -10.89 -5.49
C VAL A 93 -11.25 -11.93 -6.62
N ASP A 94 -11.60 -13.18 -6.27
CA ASP A 94 -11.74 -14.27 -7.24
C ASP A 94 -12.91 -14.05 -8.22
N GLU A 95 -13.92 -13.28 -7.80
CA GLU A 95 -15.08 -12.92 -8.64
C GLU A 95 -14.87 -11.62 -9.45
N THR A 96 -13.80 -10.87 -9.17
CA THR A 96 -13.56 -9.54 -9.78
C THR A 96 -12.32 -9.43 -10.66
N ILE A 97 -11.57 -10.52 -10.86
CA ILE A 97 -10.39 -10.55 -11.74
C ILE A 97 -10.84 -10.44 -13.21
N GLU A 98 -10.27 -9.48 -13.94
CA GLU A 98 -10.49 -9.25 -15.38
C GLU A 98 -9.32 -9.77 -16.23
N PRO A 99 -9.51 -9.99 -17.55
CA PRO A 99 -8.42 -10.38 -18.43
C PRO A 99 -7.27 -9.36 -18.43
N GLY A 100 -6.10 -9.80 -17.97
CA GLY A 100 -4.89 -8.96 -17.85
C GLY A 100 -4.48 -8.67 -16.40
N ASP A 101 -5.33 -8.99 -15.43
CA ASP A 101 -5.00 -8.87 -14.02
C ASP A 101 -4.04 -9.96 -13.55
N ILE A 102 -3.21 -9.63 -12.56
CA ILE A 102 -2.27 -10.55 -11.92
C ILE A 102 -2.69 -10.70 -10.46
N LYS A 103 -3.10 -11.91 -10.09
CA LYS A 103 -3.34 -12.27 -8.68
C LYS A 103 -2.00 -12.50 -7.97
N LEU A 104 -1.77 -11.76 -6.89
CA LEU A 104 -0.60 -11.93 -6.01
C LEU A 104 -1.05 -12.59 -4.70
N GLY A 105 -0.49 -13.76 -4.37
CA GLY A 105 -0.80 -14.51 -3.15
C GLY A 105 -1.76 -15.69 -3.36
N ASP A 106 -1.50 -16.80 -2.64
CA ASP A 106 -2.38 -17.99 -2.62
C ASP A 106 -3.14 -18.04 -1.28
N ARG A 107 -4.47 -18.18 -1.35
CA ARG A 107 -5.37 -18.15 -0.18
C ARG A 107 -5.29 -19.49 0.57
N GLY A 108 -4.23 -19.67 1.33
CA GLY A 108 -4.10 -20.74 2.31
C GLY A 108 -4.71 -20.41 3.68
N SER A 109 -5.81 -19.66 3.79
CA SER A 109 -6.53 -19.60 5.07
C SER A 109 -8.05 -19.40 4.92
N LEU A 110 -8.74 -20.50 5.20
CA LEU A 110 -10.12 -20.58 5.64
C LEU A 110 -10.31 -19.74 6.92
N LEU A 111 -10.60 -18.45 6.81
CA LEU A 111 -11.09 -17.68 7.94
C LEU A 111 -12.45 -17.05 7.63
N SER A 112 -13.46 -17.85 7.95
CA SER A 112 -14.77 -17.45 8.46
C SER A 112 -15.45 -16.31 7.70
N SER A 113 -16.28 -16.72 6.75
CA SER A 113 -17.43 -15.99 6.20
C SER A 113 -18.43 -15.58 7.28
N ARG A 114 -18.05 -14.74 8.25
CA ARG A 114 -19.03 -13.96 9.00
C ARG A 114 -19.30 -12.71 8.19
N ARG A 115 -20.32 -12.79 7.32
CA ARG A 115 -20.92 -11.60 6.71
C ARG A 115 -21.29 -10.65 7.86
N PRO A 116 -20.65 -9.48 7.99
CA PRO A 116 -21.07 -8.49 8.97
C PRO A 116 -22.51 -8.08 8.64
N ASN A 117 -23.36 -7.97 9.66
CA ASN A 117 -24.62 -7.26 9.49
C ASN A 117 -24.28 -5.78 9.29
N TYR A 118 -24.54 -5.27 8.08
CA TYR A 118 -24.28 -3.89 7.70
C TYR A 118 -25.46 -3.00 8.13
N GLU A 119 -25.22 -2.05 9.03
CA GLU A 119 -26.15 -0.94 9.30
C GLU A 119 -25.45 0.38 8.92
N CYS A 120 -25.29 0.66 7.62
CA CYS A 120 -25.14 2.06 7.17
C CYS A 120 -26.56 2.59 6.88
N PRO A 121 -27.02 3.69 7.48
CA PRO A 121 -28.22 4.36 7.00
C PRO A 121 -27.97 4.84 5.56
N GLU A 122 -28.93 4.57 4.66
CA GLU A 122 -28.87 5.04 3.29
C GLU A 122 -28.65 6.56 3.27
N ARG A 123 -27.72 7.02 2.43
CA ARG A 123 -27.63 8.45 2.10
C ARG A 123 -28.96 8.83 1.45
N ARG A 124 -29.83 9.51 2.18
CA ARG A 124 -30.97 10.22 1.59
C ARG A 124 -30.40 11.23 0.60
N ALA A 125 -30.70 11.03 -0.67
CA ALA A 125 -30.42 11.95 -1.76
C ALA A 125 -31.21 13.25 -1.58
#